data_AF-A0A7S0U276-F1
#
_entry.id   AF-A0A7S0U276-F1
#
_cell.length_a   1.000
_cell.length_b   1.000
_cell.length_c   1.000
_cell.angle_alpha   90.00
_cell.angle_beta   90.00
_cell.angle_gamma   90.00
#
_symmetry.space_group_name_H-M   'P 1'
#
loop_
_entity.id
_entity.type
_entity.pdbx_description
1 polymer ?
#
loop_
_entity_poly.entity_id
_entity_poly.type
_entity_poly.pdbx_seq_one_letter_code
_entity_poly.pdbx_strand_id
1 'polypeptide(L)'
;FEQAHEMCCGLFGEDHEIVATVLSNMANVLTLQGKGAEAMPMREKSLDIERRTQGSGVKAIRVATALVNLGSSYLDQGMVEEAQERFEEALGIVRRNHPERNATEASILANMGSVCTLRGKLEDA
;
A
#
# COMPACT_ATOMS: atom_id res chain seq x y z
N PHE A 1 -2.21 9.77 -16.68
CA PHE A 1 -2.82 8.68 -15.90
C PHE A 1 -4.35 8.70 -15.95
N GLU A 2 -5.01 9.86 -15.94
CA GLU A 2 -6.48 9.95 -16.05
C GLU A 2 -7.05 9.25 -17.30
N GLN A 3 -6.46 9.48 -18.48
CA GLN A 3 -6.86 8.76 -19.70
C GLN A 3 -6.66 7.24 -19.60
N ALA A 4 -5.60 6.79 -18.92
CA ALA A 4 -5.37 5.37 -18.69
C ALA A 4 -6.40 4.77 -17.73
N HIS A 5 -6.81 5.53 -16.70
CA HIS A 5 -7.86 5.14 -15.76
C HIS A 5 -9.22 5.04 -16.46
N GLU A 6 -9.64 6.07 -17.21
CA GLU A 6 -10.90 6.03 -17.98
C GLU A 6 -10.95 4.87 -18.97
N MET A 7 -9.86 4.67 -19.71
CA MET A 7 -9.75 3.55 -20.66
C MET A 7 -9.85 2.20 -19.94
N CYS A 8 -9.15 2.03 -18.81
CA CYS A 8 -9.16 0.76 -18.07
C CYS A 8 -10.52 0.49 -17.43
N CYS A 9 -11.18 1.49 -16.83
CA CYS A 9 -12.52 1.35 -16.27
C CYS A 9 -13.55 1.02 -17.35
N GLY A 10 -13.45 1.64 -18.53
CA GLY A 10 -14.34 1.36 -19.65
C GLY A 10 -14.15 -0.03 -20.27
N LEU A 11 -12.92 -0.56 -20.27
CA LEU A 11 -12.61 -1.86 -20.86
C LEU A 11 -12.83 -3.05 -19.90
N PHE A 12 -12.53 -2.86 -18.62
CA PHE A 12 -12.46 -3.97 -17.65
C PHE A 12 -13.43 -3.84 -16.46
N GLY A 13 -14.08 -2.68 -16.30
CA GLY A 13 -14.89 -2.36 -15.12
C GLY A 13 -14.07 -1.85 -13.94
N GLU A 14 -14.72 -1.16 -12.99
CA GLU A 14 -14.04 -0.46 -11.90
C GLU A 14 -13.35 -1.38 -10.86
N ASP A 15 -13.79 -2.64 -10.76
CA ASP A 15 -13.26 -3.61 -9.79
C ASP A 15 -12.15 -4.51 -10.37
N HIS A 16 -11.64 -4.19 -11.57
CA HIS A 16 -10.60 -5.01 -12.21
C HIS A 16 -9.21 -4.70 -11.65
N GLU A 17 -8.34 -5.71 -11.55
CA GLU A 17 -7.01 -5.53 -10.98
C GLU A 17 -6.13 -4.52 -11.74
N ILE A 18 -6.38 -4.30 -13.03
CA ILE A 18 -5.66 -3.28 -13.81
C ILE A 18 -6.00 -1.87 -13.29
N VAL A 19 -7.26 -1.65 -12.90
CA VAL A 19 -7.69 -0.37 -12.32
C VAL A 19 -6.96 -0.11 -11.01
N ALA A 20 -6.80 -1.12 -10.14
CA ALA A 20 -5.99 -1.01 -8.92
C ALA A 20 -4.55 -0.59 -9.21
N THR A 21 -3.88 -1.22 -10.20
CA THR A 21 -2.52 -0.84 -10.60
C THR A 21 -2.43 0.61 -11.04
N VAL A 22 -3.39 1.07 -11.85
CA VAL A 22 -3.43 2.46 -12.32
C VAL A 22 -3.63 3.42 -11.14
N LEU A 23 -4.55 3.13 -10.22
CA LEU A 23 -4.80 3.94 -9.03
C LEU A 23 -3.56 4.02 -8.11
N SER A 24 -2.88 2.90 -7.87
CA SER A 24 -1.65 2.90 -7.07
C SER A 24 -0.54 3.74 -7.72
N ASN A 25 -0.40 3.68 -9.04
CA ASN A 25 0.61 4.48 -9.75
C ASN A 25 0.26 5.98 -9.73
N MET A 26 -1.01 6.33 -9.89
CA MET A 26 -1.50 7.70 -9.73
C MET A 26 -1.20 8.26 -8.34
N ALA A 27 -1.50 7.48 -7.30
CA ALA A 27 -1.22 7.85 -5.92
C ALA A 27 0.27 8.11 -5.68
N ASN A 28 1.15 7.28 -6.23
CA ASN A 28 2.59 7.47 -6.13
C ASN A 28 3.05 8.76 -6.79
N VAL A 29 2.55 9.08 -7.99
CA VAL A 29 2.87 10.33 -8.67
C VAL A 29 2.37 11.54 -7.89
N LEU A 30 1.15 11.49 -7.35
CA LEU A 30 0.61 12.56 -6.51
C LEU A 30 1.45 12.76 -5.23
N THR A 31 1.90 11.68 -4.61
CA THR A 31 2.76 11.75 -3.42
C THR A 31 4.10 12.41 -3.74
N LEU A 32 4.73 12.06 -4.87
CA LEU A 32 5.97 12.70 -5.33
C LEU A 32 5.79 14.19 -5.64
N GLN A 33 4.57 14.64 -5.92
CA GLN A 33 4.21 16.05 -6.11
C GLN A 33 3.84 16.76 -4.79
N GLY A 34 3.96 16.09 -3.64
CA GLY A 34 3.54 16.62 -2.34
C GLY A 34 2.03 16.60 -2.12
N LYS A 35 1.25 15.95 -2.99
CA LYS A 35 -0.22 15.85 -2.92
C LYS A 35 -0.67 14.57 -2.22
N GLY A 36 -0.14 14.32 -1.02
CA GLY A 36 -0.43 13.11 -0.24
C GLY A 36 -1.92 12.91 0.07
N ALA A 37 -2.63 14.01 0.36
CA ALA A 37 -4.07 13.98 0.64
C ALA A 37 -4.91 13.52 -0.57
N GLU A 38 -4.52 13.91 -1.80
CA GLU A 38 -5.18 13.44 -3.04
C GLU A 38 -4.83 11.97 -3.34
N ALA A 39 -3.65 11.51 -2.90
CA ALA A 39 -3.16 10.15 -3.13
C ALA A 39 -3.82 9.10 -2.23
N MET A 40 -4.15 9.45 -0.97
CA MET A 40 -4.77 8.55 0.01
C MET A 40 -6.01 7.81 -0.49
N PRO A 41 -7.07 8.49 -0.98
CA PRO A 41 -8.28 7.80 -1.44
C PRO A 41 -8.01 6.86 -2.62
N MET A 42 -7.01 7.16 -3.45
CA MET A 42 -6.59 6.28 -4.54
C MET A 42 -5.90 5.01 -4.03
N ARG A 43 -5.06 5.11 -2.98
CA ARG A 43 -4.45 3.94 -2.33
C ARG A 43 -5.49 3.06 -1.67
N GLU A 44 -6.47 3.66 -0.98
CA GLU A 44 -7.57 2.92 -0.36
C GLU A 44 -8.42 2.19 -1.40
N LYS A 45 -8.86 2.87 -2.47
CA LYS A 45 -9.63 2.24 -3.56
C LYS A 45 -8.83 1.12 -4.22
N SER A 46 -7.53 1.33 -4.46
CA SER A 46 -6.65 0.28 -4.98
C SER A 46 -6.61 -0.95 -4.05
N LEU A 47 -6.44 -0.75 -2.75
CA LEU A 47 -6.40 -1.85 -1.77
C LEU A 47 -7.72 -2.62 -1.73
N ASP A 48 -8.85 -1.92 -1.78
CA ASP A 48 -10.18 -2.54 -1.79
C ASP A 48 -10.39 -3.43 -3.03
N ILE A 49 -10.00 -2.96 -4.21
CA ILE A 49 -10.06 -3.75 -5.44
C ILE A 49 -9.17 -4.99 -5.30
N GLU A 50 -7.92 -4.83 -4.88
CA GLU A 50 -6.98 -5.96 -4.71
C GLU A 50 -7.53 -7.01 -3.73
N ARG A 51 -8.13 -6.57 -2.61
CA ARG A 51 -8.75 -7.45 -1.61
C ARG A 51 -9.96 -8.22 -2.16
N ARG A 52 -10.76 -7.60 -3.04
CA ARG A 52 -11.92 -8.27 -3.67
C ARG A 52 -11.50 -9.32 -4.68
N THR A 53 -10.35 -9.16 -5.33
CA THR A 53 -9.85 -10.11 -6.35
C THR A 53 -9.22 -11.39 -5.78
N GLN A 54 -9.62 -11.78 -4.55
CA GLN A 54 -9.05 -12.85 -3.70
C GLN A 54 -8.29 -13.95 -4.45
N GLY A 55 -7.02 -14.14 -4.09
CA GLY A 55 -6.17 -15.21 -4.63
C GLY A 55 -4.86 -15.37 -3.87
N SER A 56 -4.21 -16.52 -4.03
CA SER A 56 -2.90 -16.82 -3.44
C SER A 56 -1.74 -16.38 -4.35
N GLY A 57 -0.52 -16.39 -3.81
CA GLY A 57 0.70 -16.10 -4.57
C GLY A 57 0.79 -14.64 -5.02
N VAL A 58 0.91 -14.40 -6.33
CA VAL A 58 1.15 -13.06 -6.89
C VAL A 58 0.06 -12.05 -6.52
N LYS A 59 -1.21 -12.47 -6.46
CA LYS A 59 -2.32 -11.57 -6.06
C LYS A 59 -2.21 -11.15 -4.60
N ALA A 60 -1.85 -12.08 -3.70
CA ALA A 60 -1.62 -11.77 -2.30
C ALA A 60 -0.46 -10.77 -2.13
N ILE A 61 0.60 -10.88 -2.93
CA ILE A 61 1.70 -9.92 -2.92
C ILE A 61 1.27 -8.51 -3.34
N ARG A 62 0.31 -8.37 -4.27
CA ARG A 62 -0.23 -7.06 -4.64
C ARG A 62 -0.94 -6.38 -3.47
N VAL A 63 -1.74 -7.13 -2.70
CA VAL A 63 -2.37 -6.64 -1.47
C VAL A 63 -1.31 -6.17 -0.47
N ALA A 64 -0.24 -6.95 -0.27
CA ALA A 64 0.85 -6.56 0.63
C ALA A 64 1.55 -5.26 0.20
N THR A 65 1.82 -5.10 -1.10
CA THR A 65 2.41 -3.86 -1.63
C THR A 65 1.49 -2.66 -1.45
N ALA A 66 0.18 -2.81 -1.69
CA ALA A 66 -0.80 -1.75 -1.47
C ALA A 66 -0.85 -1.32 0.01
N LEU A 67 -0.84 -2.30 0.93
CA LEU A 67 -0.77 -2.05 2.38
C LEU A 67 0.51 -1.31 2.79
N VAL A 68 1.67 -1.68 2.23
CA VAL A 68 2.94 -0.97 2.47
C VAL A 68 2.85 0.49 2.04
N ASN A 69 2.34 0.76 0.85
CA ASN A 69 2.21 2.13 0.36
C ASN A 69 1.25 2.97 1.22
N LEU A 70 0.17 2.34 1.71
CA LEU A 70 -0.78 2.98 2.61
C LEU A 70 -0.15 3.26 3.98
N GLY A 71 0.59 2.30 4.54
CA GLY A 71 1.32 2.47 5.81
C GLY A 71 2.37 3.58 5.73
N SER A 72 3.12 3.67 4.63
CA SER A 72 4.06 4.79 4.42
C SER A 72 3.34 6.14 4.35
N SER A 73 2.15 6.18 3.75
CA SER A 73 1.34 7.42 3.69
C SER A 73 0.85 7.87 5.07
N TYR A 74 0.54 6.92 5.96
CA TYR A 74 0.20 7.22 7.35
C TYR A 74 1.40 7.71 8.15
N LEU A 75 2.59 7.12 7.94
CA LEU A 75 3.83 7.62 8.55
C LEU A 75 4.13 9.07 8.15
N ASP A 76 3.97 9.41 6.86
CA ASP A 76 4.16 10.79 6.38
C ASP A 76 3.20 11.79 7.06
N GLN A 77 2.07 11.31 7.58
CA GLN A 77 1.06 12.10 8.31
C GLN A 77 1.22 12.02 9.84
N GLY A 78 2.21 11.29 10.35
CA GLY A 78 2.42 11.08 11.78
C GLY A 78 1.43 10.11 12.43
N MET A 79 0.64 9.38 11.64
CA MET A 79 -0.32 8.36 12.09
C MET A 79 0.42 7.03 12.28
N VAL A 80 1.14 6.92 13.40
CA VAL A 80 2.11 5.84 13.64
C VAL A 80 1.42 4.49 13.86
N GLU A 81 0.30 4.49 14.59
CA GLU A 81 -0.49 3.30 14.90
C GLU A 81 -1.10 2.69 13.63
N GLU A 82 -1.77 3.51 12.82
CA GLU A 82 -2.38 3.07 11.56
C GLU A 82 -1.34 2.55 10.59
N ALA A 83 -0.16 3.19 10.53
CA ALA A 83 0.95 2.70 9.74
C ALA A 83 1.43 1.32 10.19
N GLN A 84 1.60 1.12 11.50
CA GLN A 84 2.03 -0.15 12.08
C GLN A 84 1.07 -1.28 11.70
N GLU A 85 -0.24 -1.07 11.87
CA GLU A 85 -1.26 -2.07 11.50
C GLU A 85 -1.14 -2.50 10.03
N ARG A 86 -0.97 -1.54 9.11
CA ARG A 86 -0.85 -1.87 7.68
C ARG A 86 0.43 -2.66 7.38
N PHE A 87 1.55 -2.34 8.02
CA PHE A 87 2.80 -3.09 7.83
C PHE A 87 2.72 -4.50 8.41
N GLU A 88 2.10 -4.68 9.58
CA GLU A 88 1.89 -6.00 10.19
C GLU A 88 1.00 -6.90 9.32
N GLU A 89 -0.09 -6.33 8.77
CA GLU A 89 -0.94 -7.06 7.83
C GLU A 89 -0.18 -7.47 6.56
N ALA A 90 0.59 -6.55 5.97
CA ALA A 90 1.42 -6.83 4.80
C ALA A 90 2.44 -7.95 5.08
N LEU A 91 3.09 -7.91 6.25
CA LEU A 91 4.08 -8.90 6.67
C LEU A 91 3.45 -10.29 6.79
N GLY A 92 2.26 -10.37 7.40
CA GLY A 92 1.52 -11.63 7.51
C GLY A 92 1.17 -12.24 6.16
N ILE A 93 0.80 -11.41 5.18
CA ILE A 93 0.51 -11.86 3.82
C ILE A 93 1.77 -12.37 3.12
N VAL A 94 2.87 -11.61 3.17
CA VAL A 94 4.14 -11.98 2.53
C VAL A 94 4.66 -13.31 3.09
N ARG A 95 4.72 -13.45 4.41
CA ARG A 95 5.22 -14.68 5.06
C ARG A 95 4.39 -15.92 4.74
N ARG A 96 3.07 -15.77 4.57
CA ARG A 96 2.18 -16.88 4.21
C ARG A 96 2.36 -17.34 2.77
N ASN A 97 2.68 -16.42 1.85
CA ASN A 97 2.74 -16.72 0.41
C ASN A 97 4.17 -16.96 -0.11
N HIS A 98 5.19 -16.46 0.59
CA HIS A 98 6.59 -16.61 0.26
C HIS A 98 7.39 -16.93 1.53
N PRO A 99 7.60 -18.23 1.85
CA PRO A 99 8.33 -18.63 3.05
C PRO A 99 9.83 -18.34 2.98
N GLU A 100 10.35 -17.98 1.80
CA GLU A 100 11.75 -17.61 1.60
C GLU A 100 11.94 -16.08 1.66
N ARG A 101 13.05 -15.66 2.29
CA ARG A 101 13.42 -14.23 2.43
C ARG A 101 13.33 -13.53 1.08
N ASN A 102 12.47 -12.53 0.99
CA ASN A 102 12.22 -11.77 -0.23
C ASN A 102 12.37 -10.26 0.01
N ALA A 103 12.60 -9.52 -1.08
CA ALA A 103 12.82 -8.07 -1.02
C ALA A 103 11.65 -7.31 -0.40
N THR A 104 10.41 -7.80 -0.57
CA THR A 104 9.21 -7.19 0.00
C THR A 104 9.19 -7.27 1.52
N GLU A 105 9.54 -8.42 2.12
CA GLU A 105 9.67 -8.55 3.57
C GLU A 105 10.74 -7.59 4.13
N ALA A 106 11.91 -7.49 3.46
CA ALA A 106 12.95 -6.56 3.88
C ALA A 106 12.46 -5.10 3.88
N SER A 107 11.70 -4.71 2.85
CA SER A 107 11.10 -3.38 2.78
C SER A 107 10.09 -3.13 3.90
N ILE A 108 9.22 -4.11 4.21
CA ILE A 108 8.25 -3.99 5.31
C ILE A 108 8.97 -3.81 6.65
N LEU A 109 10.01 -4.62 6.91
CA LEU A 109 10.79 -4.54 8.14
C LEU A 109 11.53 -3.20 8.29
N ALA A 110 12.04 -2.64 7.19
CA ALA A 110 12.66 -1.31 7.19
C ALA A 110 11.63 -0.22 7.58
N ASN A 111 10.41 -0.30 7.04
CA ASN A 111 9.34 0.63 7.40
C ASN A 111 8.90 0.47 8.86
N MET A 112 8.82 -0.77 9.38
CA MET A 112 8.55 -1.01 10.81
C MET A 112 9.66 -0.46 11.71
N GLY A 113 10.92 -0.47 11.28
CA GLY A 113 12.01 0.22 11.99
C GLY A 113 11.79 1.74 12.09
N SER A 114 11.21 2.33 11.03
CA SER A 114 10.83 3.75 11.02
C SER A 114 9.67 4.03 11.98
N VAL A 115 8.66 3.16 12.04
CA VAL A 115 7.57 3.20 13.04
C VAL A 115 8.15 3.20 14.46
N CYS A 116 9.02 2.24 14.79
CA CYS A 116 9.62 2.16 16.12
C CYS A 116 10.41 3.43 16.50
N THR A 117 11.15 4.00 15.54
CA THR A 117 11.91 5.23 15.75
C THR A 117 10.99 6.43 16.02
N LEU A 118 9.90 6.56 15.27
CA LEU A 118 8.94 7.64 15.46
C LEU A 118 8.17 7.49 16.76
N ARG A 119 7.76 6.27 17.13
CA ARG A 119 7.09 6.01 18.41
C ARG A 119 7.97 6.37 19.61
N GLY A 120 9.24 5.97 19.60
CA GLY A 120 10.18 6.33 20.67
C GLY A 120 10.33 7.86 20.84
N LYS A 121 10.39 8.61 19.74
CA LYS A 121 10.42 10.08 19.78
C LYS A 121 9.14 10.71 20.36
N LEU A 122 7.98 10.07 20.17
CA LEU A 122 6.70 10.54 20.73
C LEU A 122 6.58 10.19 22.22
N GLU A 123 7.13 9.03 22.65
CA GLU A 123 7.17 8.61 24.05
C GLU A 123 8.15 9.46 24.89
N ASP A 124 9.21 9.98 24.27
CA ASP A 124 10.23 10.84 24.90
C ASP A 124 9.86 12.35 24.96
N ALA A 125 8.72 12.77 24.39
CA ALA A 125 8.28 14.18 24.28
C ALA A 125 7.28 14.59 25.38
#